data_AF-A0A7S1H6N1-F1
#
_entry.id   AF-A0A7S1H6N1-F1
#
_cell.length_a   1.000
_cell.length_b   1.000
_cell.length_c   1.000
_cell.angle_alpha   90.00
_cell.angle_beta   90.00
_cell.angle_gamma   90.00
#
_symmetry.space_group_name_H-M   'P 1'
#
loop_
_entity.id
_entity.type
_entity.pdbx_description
1 polymer ?
#
loop_
_entity_poly.entity_id
_entity_poly.type
_entity_poly.pdbx_seq_one_letter_code
_entity_poly.pdbx_strand_id
1 'polypeptide(L)'
;KQLPPLDAVVISHDHYDHLDIGTVRELRKLQTVPFITSLGVGAHLQAWGVPPERIVELDWWEHWQHPAAELRIHAAPSQHFSGRSLRDRNATLWSSMVVETPKHRVFFSGDTGLTSEYAAIREHFGPFDLVML
;
A
#
# COMPACT_ATOMS: atom_id res chain seq x y z
N LYS A 1 -15.27 5.98 -16.82
CA LYS A 1 -14.60 6.43 -15.56
C LYS A 1 -13.47 7.35 -15.96
N GLN A 2 -13.30 8.50 -15.28
CA GLN A 2 -12.31 9.52 -15.64
C GLN A 2 -11.14 9.45 -14.64
N LEU A 3 -10.23 8.51 -14.85
CA LEU A 3 -8.95 8.47 -14.16
C LEU A 3 -7.85 8.81 -15.18
N PRO A 4 -6.85 9.64 -14.82
CA PRO A 4 -5.66 9.78 -15.63
C PRO A 4 -4.87 8.47 -15.64
N PRO A 5 -3.84 8.35 -16.50
CA PRO A 5 -2.79 7.35 -16.31
C PRO A 5 -2.24 7.45 -14.88
N LEU A 6 -2.10 6.31 -14.22
CA LEU A 6 -1.50 6.22 -12.89
C LEU A 6 -0.03 5.78 -13.00
N ASP A 7 0.73 5.92 -11.92
CA ASP A 7 2.08 5.34 -11.78
C ASP A 7 2.08 4.07 -10.93
N ALA A 8 1.13 3.97 -9.98
CA ALA A 8 0.93 2.81 -9.11
C ALA A 8 -0.47 2.81 -8.50
N VAL A 9 -0.90 1.65 -7.99
CA VAL A 9 -2.03 1.50 -7.06
C VAL A 9 -1.47 1.05 -5.72
N VAL A 10 -1.86 1.69 -4.62
CA VAL A 10 -1.33 1.40 -3.27
C VAL A 10 -2.42 0.85 -2.36
N ILE A 11 -2.13 -0.23 -1.63
CA ILE A 11 -3.07 -0.93 -0.74
C ILE A 11 -2.41 -1.15 0.62
N SER A 12 -2.99 -0.61 1.69
CA SER A 12 -2.43 -0.70 3.05
C SER A 12 -2.61 -2.07 3.69
N HIS A 13 -3.81 -2.67 3.56
CA HIS A 13 -4.16 -3.95 4.17
C HIS A 13 -5.40 -4.54 3.49
N ASP A 14 -5.82 -5.73 3.92
CA ASP A 14 -6.83 -6.53 3.23
C ASP A 14 -8.28 -6.32 3.68
N HIS A 15 -8.62 -5.33 4.52
CA HIS A 15 -10.03 -5.10 4.88
C HIS A 15 -10.88 -4.67 3.67
N TYR A 16 -12.19 -4.91 3.73
CA TYR A 16 -13.10 -4.72 2.60
C TYR A 16 -13.19 -3.27 2.10
N ASP A 17 -13.04 -2.32 3.00
CA ASP A 17 -13.04 -0.88 2.77
C ASP A 17 -11.70 -0.34 2.23
N HIS A 18 -10.62 -1.10 2.36
CA HIS A 18 -9.29 -0.77 1.82
C HIS A 18 -8.92 -1.60 0.58
N LEU A 19 -9.59 -2.74 0.39
CA LEU A 19 -9.35 -3.68 -0.69
C LEU A 19 -10.69 -4.20 -1.25
N ASP A 20 -11.20 -3.47 -2.23
CA ASP A 20 -12.44 -3.81 -2.94
C ASP A 20 -12.17 -4.56 -4.25
N ILE A 21 -12.80 -5.73 -4.39
CA ILE A 21 -12.69 -6.60 -5.57
C ILE A 21 -13.20 -5.92 -6.85
N GLY A 22 -14.27 -5.12 -6.74
CA GLY A 22 -14.85 -4.40 -7.89
C GLY A 22 -13.85 -3.40 -8.45
N THR A 23 -13.24 -2.61 -7.56
CA THR A 23 -12.25 -1.60 -7.85
C THR A 23 -10.97 -2.21 -8.42
N VAL A 24 -10.44 -3.28 -7.81
CA VAL A 24 -9.24 -3.97 -8.33
C VAL A 24 -9.47 -4.50 -9.74
N ARG A 25 -10.59 -5.18 -9.99
CA ARG A 25 -10.91 -5.73 -11.33
C ARG A 25 -11.03 -4.64 -12.39
N GLU A 26 -11.51 -3.46 -12.01
CA GLU A 26 -11.66 -2.33 -12.91
C GLU A 26 -10.32 -1.63 -13.15
N LEU A 27 -9.53 -1.37 -12.10
CA LEU A 27 -8.18 -0.80 -12.23
C LEU A 27 -7.27 -1.68 -13.06
N ARG A 28 -7.34 -3.01 -12.89
CA ARG A 28 -6.59 -3.97 -13.71
C ARG A 28 -6.86 -3.80 -15.20
N LYS A 29 -8.11 -3.55 -15.59
CA LYS A 29 -8.50 -3.37 -17.01
C LYS A 29 -8.08 -2.00 -17.55
N LEU A 30 -8.19 -0.97 -16.71
CA LEU A 30 -7.97 0.42 -17.11
C LEU A 30 -6.50 0.85 -17.06
N GLN A 31 -5.69 0.17 -16.25
CA GLN A 31 -4.32 0.57 -15.95
C GLN A 31 -3.39 -0.65 -16.08
N THR A 32 -2.14 -0.41 -16.44
CA THR A 32 -1.06 -1.44 -16.54
C THR A 32 -0.04 -1.35 -15.41
N VAL A 33 -0.22 -0.40 -14.50
CA VAL A 33 0.71 -0.10 -13.40
C VAL A 33 0.73 -1.20 -12.33
N PRO A 34 1.79 -1.24 -11.49
CA PRO A 34 1.85 -2.16 -10.36
C PRO A 34 0.82 -1.82 -9.28
N PHE A 35 0.39 -2.87 -8.59
CA PHE A 35 -0.29 -2.83 -7.30
C PHE A 35 0.77 -3.07 -6.22
N ILE A 36 1.02 -2.06 -5.41
CA ILE A 36 1.97 -2.08 -4.30
C ILE A 36 1.16 -2.28 -3.03
N THR A 37 1.48 -3.32 -2.28
CA THR A 37 0.65 -3.76 -1.16
C THR A 37 1.49 -4.34 -0.04
N SER A 38 0.91 -4.46 1.15
CA SER A 38 1.50 -5.19 2.26
C SER A 38 1.64 -6.69 1.95
N LEU A 39 2.66 -7.32 2.53
CA LEU A 39 2.97 -8.74 2.38
C LEU A 39 1.76 -9.67 2.60
N GLY A 40 1.54 -10.62 1.69
CA GLY A 40 0.45 -11.59 1.74
C GLY A 40 -0.84 -11.13 1.06
N VAL A 41 -1.09 -9.82 0.94
CA VAL A 41 -2.30 -9.27 0.29
C VAL A 41 -2.31 -9.59 -1.21
N GLY A 42 -1.13 -9.78 -1.82
CA GLY A 42 -0.97 -10.15 -3.23
C GLY A 42 -1.72 -11.42 -3.61
N ALA A 43 -1.93 -12.35 -2.67
CA ALA A 43 -2.73 -13.56 -2.91
C ALA A 43 -4.18 -13.24 -3.34
N HIS A 44 -4.80 -12.23 -2.74
CA HIS A 44 -6.13 -11.76 -3.15
C HIS A 44 -6.10 -11.16 -4.56
N LEU A 45 -5.10 -10.31 -4.85
CA LEU A 45 -4.94 -9.67 -6.14
C LEU A 45 -4.75 -10.70 -7.26
N GLN A 46 -3.90 -11.70 -7.05
CA GLN A 46 -3.70 -12.82 -7.96
C GLN A 46 -5.01 -13.60 -8.17
N ALA A 47 -5.72 -13.94 -7.10
CA ALA A 47 -7.01 -14.64 -7.17
C ALA A 47 -8.07 -13.84 -7.95
N TRP A 48 -7.97 -12.51 -7.97
CA TRP A 48 -8.86 -11.63 -8.73
C TRP A 48 -8.34 -11.34 -10.15
N GLY A 49 -7.24 -11.98 -10.52
CA GLY A 49 -6.66 -12.01 -11.86
C GLY A 49 -5.78 -10.82 -12.17
N VAL A 50 -5.19 -10.15 -11.18
CA VAL A 50 -4.06 -9.23 -11.41
C VAL A 50 -2.84 -10.08 -11.79
N PRO A 51 -2.15 -9.80 -12.91
CA PRO A 51 -0.96 -10.54 -13.31
C PRO A 51 0.13 -10.48 -12.22
N PRO A 52 0.81 -11.59 -11.89
CA PRO A 52 1.82 -11.62 -10.82
C PRO A 52 2.93 -10.57 -10.97
N GLU A 53 3.35 -10.29 -12.20
CA GLU A 53 4.38 -9.29 -12.53
C GLU A 53 3.96 -7.84 -12.22
N ARG A 54 2.66 -7.61 -11.97
CA ARG A 54 2.11 -6.31 -11.56
C ARG A 54 1.88 -6.24 -10.06
N ILE A 55 2.27 -7.23 -9.28
CA ILE A 55 2.04 -7.26 -7.83
C ILE A 55 3.39 -7.10 -7.13
N VAL A 56 3.47 -6.08 -6.28
CA VAL A 56 4.63 -5.82 -5.44
C VAL A 56 4.17 -5.90 -4.00
N GLU A 57 4.65 -6.92 -3.29
CA GLU A 57 4.39 -7.13 -1.87
C GLU A 57 5.57 -6.61 -1.06
N LEU A 58 5.30 -5.77 -0.07
CA LEU A 58 6.31 -5.16 0.79
C LEU A 58 6.09 -5.59 2.24
N ASP A 59 7.16 -6.01 2.90
CA ASP A 59 7.25 -6.02 4.37
C ASP A 59 7.57 -4.61 4.88
N TRP A 60 7.44 -4.37 6.18
CA TRP A 60 7.77 -3.08 6.77
C TRP A 60 9.22 -2.70 6.49
N TRP A 61 9.42 -1.41 6.19
CA TRP A 61 10.68 -0.78 5.82
C TRP A 61 11.21 -1.18 4.42
N GLU A 62 10.52 -2.08 3.72
CA GLU A 62 10.76 -2.30 2.31
C GLU A 62 10.11 -1.21 1.46
N HIS A 63 10.59 -1.09 0.22
CA HIS A 63 10.06 -0.13 -0.72
C HIS A 63 10.12 -0.62 -2.14
N TRP A 64 9.23 -0.06 -2.95
CA TRP A 64 9.28 -0.12 -4.39
C TRP A 64 9.83 1.18 -4.95
N GLN A 65 10.71 1.07 -5.94
CA GLN A 65 11.26 2.19 -6.71
C GLN A 65 10.63 2.20 -8.10
N HIS A 66 10.05 3.34 -8.51
CA HIS A 66 9.55 3.51 -9.86
C HIS A 66 10.71 3.41 -10.88
N PRO A 67 10.58 2.62 -11.97
CA PRO A 67 11.70 2.31 -12.87
C PRO A 67 12.14 3.50 -13.73
N ALA A 68 11.28 4.50 -13.93
CA ALA A 68 11.52 5.65 -14.81
C ALA A 68 11.31 7.01 -14.12
N ALA A 69 11.18 7.05 -12.80
CA ALA A 69 10.94 8.28 -12.05
C ALA A 69 11.57 8.20 -10.65
N GLU A 70 11.89 9.35 -10.07
CA GLU A 70 12.36 9.46 -8.69
C GLU A 70 11.19 9.39 -7.72
N LEU A 71 10.47 8.26 -7.74
CA LEU A 71 9.32 7.98 -6.89
C LEU A 71 9.57 6.66 -6.14
N ARG A 72 9.46 6.70 -4.81
CA ARG A 72 9.48 5.52 -3.95
C ARG A 72 8.18 5.42 -3.17
N ILE A 73 7.73 4.18 -2.99
CA ILE A 73 6.60 3.85 -2.14
C ILE A 73 7.10 2.85 -1.12
N HIS A 74 7.07 3.23 0.16
CA HIS A 74 7.56 2.43 1.27
C HIS A 74 6.38 1.91 2.07
N ALA A 75 6.48 0.66 2.52
CA ALA A 75 5.64 0.15 3.59
C ALA A 75 6.29 0.52 4.93
N ALA A 76 5.52 1.07 5.85
CA ALA A 76 5.97 1.42 7.19
C ALA A 76 5.04 0.77 8.24
N PRO A 77 5.50 0.62 9.50
CA PRO A 77 4.67 -0.01 10.51
C PRO A 77 3.33 0.68 10.74
N SER A 78 2.36 -0.11 11.21
CA SER A 78 1.03 0.33 11.58
C SER A 78 0.54 -0.52 12.75
N GLN A 79 -0.14 0.10 13.72
CA GLN A 79 -0.87 -0.61 14.75
C GLN A 79 -2.29 -0.92 14.26
N HIS A 80 -2.46 -2.06 13.58
CA HIS A 80 -3.75 -2.54 13.08
C HIS A 80 -3.78 -4.08 13.03
N PHE A 81 -4.70 -4.64 12.24
CA PHE A 81 -4.84 -6.07 11.98
C PHE A 81 -5.32 -6.31 10.53
N SER A 82 -5.40 -7.57 10.10
CA SER A 82 -5.94 -7.97 8.80
C SER A 82 -6.94 -9.11 8.93
N GLY A 83 -7.72 -9.35 7.87
CA GLY A 83 -8.64 -10.48 7.76
C GLY A 83 -9.92 -10.13 6.97
N ARG A 84 -10.41 -11.11 6.22
CA ARG A 84 -11.62 -10.99 5.39
C ARG A 84 -12.68 -12.06 5.70
N SER A 85 -12.37 -12.98 6.61
CA SER A 85 -13.24 -14.08 7.05
C SER A 85 -12.97 -14.45 8.51
N LEU A 86 -13.71 -15.44 9.04
CA LEU A 86 -13.55 -15.87 10.43
C LEU A 86 -12.25 -16.65 10.71
N ARG A 87 -11.48 -17.00 9.67
CA ARG A 87 -10.33 -17.92 9.77
C ARG A 87 -9.01 -17.35 9.25
N ASP A 88 -8.98 -16.11 8.79
CA ASP A 88 -7.81 -15.48 8.15
C ASP A 88 -7.32 -14.23 8.90
N ARG A 89 -7.73 -14.06 10.16
CA ARG A 89 -7.26 -12.93 10.97
C ARG A 89 -5.74 -12.95 11.06
N ASN A 90 -5.10 -11.84 10.71
CA ASN A 90 -3.65 -11.65 10.68
C ASN A 90 -2.92 -12.60 9.73
N ALA A 91 -3.59 -13.14 8.70
CA ALA A 91 -2.94 -13.98 7.69
C ALA A 91 -2.13 -13.17 6.66
N THR A 92 -2.41 -11.87 6.53
CA THR A 92 -1.66 -10.92 5.70
C THR A 92 -1.12 -9.77 6.56
N LEU A 93 -0.10 -9.08 6.07
CA LEU A 93 0.45 -7.89 6.73
C LEU A 93 -0.46 -6.66 6.48
N TRP A 94 -0.32 -5.67 7.36
CA TRP A 94 -0.90 -4.33 7.23
C TRP A 94 0.20 -3.29 7.40
N SER A 95 0.13 -2.18 6.67
CA SER A 95 1.17 -1.15 6.70
C SER A 95 0.58 0.24 6.55
N SER A 96 1.22 1.22 7.17
CA SER A 96 1.15 2.59 6.69
C SER A 96 2.03 2.73 5.43
N MET A 97 1.82 3.79 4.65
CA MET A 97 2.50 3.99 3.37
C MET A 97 3.17 5.35 3.33
N VAL A 98 4.43 5.38 2.86
CA VAL A 98 5.16 6.61 2.59
C VAL A 98 5.39 6.74 1.09
N VAL A 99 4.93 7.84 0.52
CA VAL A 99 5.22 8.21 -0.87
C VAL A 99 6.33 9.26 -0.84
N GLU A 100 7.49 8.93 -1.40
CA GLU A 100 8.68 9.76 -1.38
C GLU A 100 9.11 10.14 -2.80
N THR A 101 9.41 11.42 -2.98
CA THR A 101 10.09 11.99 -4.16
C THR A 101 11.21 12.93 -3.68
N PRO A 102 12.09 13.44 -4.55
CA PRO A 102 13.12 14.40 -4.16
C PRO A 102 12.58 15.69 -3.52
N LYS A 103 11.31 16.04 -3.79
CA LYS A 103 10.69 17.30 -3.36
C LYS A 103 9.66 17.14 -2.26
N HIS A 104 8.96 16.01 -2.24
CA HIS A 104 7.80 15.81 -1.38
C HIS A 104 7.82 14.42 -0.75
N ARG A 105 7.35 14.38 0.49
CA ARG A 105 7.07 13.16 1.23
C ARG A 105 5.67 13.20 1.82
N VAL A 106 4.86 12.20 1.48
CA VAL A 106 3.47 12.05 1.95
C VAL A 106 3.36 10.78 2.79
N PHE A 107 2.68 10.88 3.93
CA PHE A 107 2.37 9.74 4.78
C PHE A 107 0.87 9.42 4.73
N PHE A 108 0.53 8.15 4.54
CA PHE A 108 -0.82 7.61 4.65
C PHE A 108 -0.84 6.53 5.74
N SER A 109 -1.59 6.77 6.81
CA SER A 109 -1.69 5.89 7.99
C SER A 109 -2.33 4.53 7.70
N GLY A 110 -3.16 4.42 6.66
CA GLY A 110 -4.13 3.32 6.61
C GLY A 110 -5.14 3.49 7.74
N ASP A 111 -5.30 2.45 8.55
CA ASP A 111 -6.18 2.45 9.73
C ASP A 111 -5.38 2.36 11.04
N THR A 112 -4.14 2.88 11.04
CA THR A 112 -3.25 2.81 12.20
C THR A 112 -3.90 3.46 13.44
N GLY A 113 -3.90 2.74 14.57
CA GLY A 113 -4.21 3.31 15.88
C GLY A 113 -3.07 4.16 16.47
N LEU A 114 -3.31 4.83 17.61
CA LEU A 114 -2.26 5.59 18.29
C LEU A 114 -1.12 4.67 18.72
N THR A 115 0.08 4.93 18.19
CA THR A 115 1.25 4.09 18.42
C THR A 115 2.56 4.88 18.60
N SER A 116 3.54 4.27 19.27
CA SER A 116 4.93 4.75 19.31
C SER A 116 5.68 4.62 17.98
N GLU A 117 5.22 3.76 17.05
CA GLU A 117 5.92 3.58 15.77
C GLU A 117 6.02 4.86 14.93
N TYR A 118 5.11 5.83 15.12
CA TYR A 118 5.20 7.13 14.43
C TYR A 118 6.53 7.85 14.67
N ALA A 119 7.14 7.68 15.85
CA ALA A 119 8.44 8.27 16.14
C ALA A 119 9.54 7.66 15.27
N ALA A 120 9.55 6.33 15.12
CA ALA A 120 10.49 5.61 14.27
C ALA A 120 10.28 5.95 12.79
N ILE A 121 9.03 6.05 12.34
CA ILE A 121 8.68 6.46 10.96
C ILE A 121 9.22 7.87 10.68
N ARG A 122 8.98 8.82 11.59
CA ARG A 122 9.48 10.19 11.46
C ARG A 122 11.00 10.27 11.51
N GLU A 123 11.66 9.44 12.31
CA GLU A 123 13.12 9.39 12.38
C GLU A 123 13.72 8.85 11.07
N HIS A 124 13.14 7.78 10.53
CA HIS A 124 13.61 7.13 9.32
C HIS A 124 13.42 8.01 8.08
N PHE A 125 12.24 8.60 7.94
CA PHE A 125 11.87 9.35 6.75
C PHE A 125 12.09 10.86 6.89
N GLY A 126 12.06 11.42 8.10
CA GLY A 126 12.09 12.86 8.31
C GLY A 126 10.68 13.49 8.28
N PRO A 127 10.58 14.82 8.09
CA PRO A 127 9.28 15.49 8.05
C PRO A 127 8.48 15.08 6.80
N PHE A 128 7.15 15.18 6.93
CA PHE A 128 6.19 14.96 5.84
C PHE A 128 5.54 16.29 5.45
N ASP A 129 5.33 16.48 4.16
CA ASP A 129 4.59 17.62 3.61
C ASP A 129 3.08 17.47 3.83
N LEU A 130 2.59 16.22 3.75
CA LEU A 130 1.20 15.86 3.97
C LEU A 130 1.11 14.56 4.78
N VAL A 131 0.19 14.55 5.74
CA VAL A 131 -0.14 13.39 6.57
C VAL A 131 -1.64 13.14 6.45
N MET A 132 -2.00 11.95 6.01
CA MET A 132 -3.37 11.43 5.98
C MET A 132 -3.51 10.44 7.14
N LEU A 133 -4.43 10.72 8.05
CA LEU A 133 -4.70 9.91 9.25
C LEU A 133 -6.04 9.21 9.17
#